data_AF-A0A512TL05-F1
#
_entry.id   AF-A0A512TL05-F1
#
_cell.length_a   1.000
_cell.length_b   1.000
_cell.length_c   1.000
_cell.angle_alpha   90.00
_cell.angle_beta   90.00
_cell.angle_gamma   90.00
#
_symmetry.space_group_name_H-M   'P 1'
#
loop_
_entity.id
_entity.type
_entity.pdbx_description
1 polymer ?
#
loop_
_entity_poly.entity_id
_entity_poly.type
_entity_poly.pdbx_seq_one_letter_code
_entity_poly.pdbx_strand_id
1 'polypeptide(L)'
;MEKLMIKDCQLNNECLKDVLSIGIFGSYHEECFDKNRSDIDVMILLKKELDFDEEFEIEDYLDGIMLFKDVFKYIRRKNLS
;
A
#
# COMPACT_ATOMS: atom_id res chain seq x y z
N MET A 1 11.67 1.48 -16.48
CA MET A 1 11.77 1.23 -15.02
C MET A 1 11.17 -0.13 -14.80
N GLU A 2 11.88 -1.04 -14.15
CA GLU A 2 11.29 -2.32 -13.76
C GLU A 2 10.24 -2.03 -12.68
N LYS A 3 8.98 -2.42 -12.93
CA LYS A 3 7.89 -2.19 -11.98
C LYS A 3 8.03 -3.22 -10.85
N LEU A 4 8.16 -2.75 -9.61
CA LEU A 4 8.21 -3.63 -8.45
C LEU A 4 6.80 -4.19 -8.22
N MET A 5 6.67 -5.51 -8.09
CA MET A 5 5.39 -6.12 -7.73
C MET A 5 5.38 -6.41 -6.23
N ILE A 6 4.28 -6.10 -5.53
CA ILE A 6 4.14 -6.38 -4.09
C ILE A 6 4.42 -7.86 -3.77
N LYS A 7 3.99 -8.76 -4.64
CA LYS A 7 4.20 -10.22 -4.50
C LYS A 7 5.69 -10.63 -4.49
N ASP A 8 6.57 -9.79 -5.03
CA ASP A 8 8.01 -10.03 -5.10
C ASP A 8 8.74 -9.43 -3.88
N CYS A 9 8.03 -8.65 -3.04
CA CYS A 9 8.54 -8.14 -1.77
C CYS A 9 8.47 -9.22 -0.68
N GLN A 10 9.53 -9.33 0.12
CA GLN A 10 9.43 -10.07 1.39
C GLN A 10 8.64 -9.25 2.40
N LEU A 11 7.40 -9.66 2.64
CA LEU A 11 6.54 -9.06 3.64
C LEU A 11 6.70 -9.77 4.99
N ASN A 12 6.98 -9.01 6.04
CA ASN A 12 6.87 -9.38 7.44
C ASN A 12 5.39 -9.52 7.87
N ASN A 13 5.01 -10.76 8.19
CA ASN A 13 3.67 -11.10 8.65
C ASN A 13 3.33 -10.54 10.04
N GLU A 14 4.31 -10.19 10.87
CA GLU A 14 4.07 -9.60 12.19
C GLU A 14 3.54 -8.17 12.05
N CYS A 15 4.13 -7.37 11.15
CA CYS A 15 3.69 -6.01 10.83
C CYS A 15 2.34 -6.00 10.09
N LEU A 16 2.01 -7.07 9.36
CA LEU A 16 0.80 -7.18 8.53
C LEU A 16 -0.23 -8.17 9.09
N LYS A 17 -0.18 -8.50 10.39
CA LYS A 17 -1.01 -9.55 11.03
C LYS A 17 -2.52 -9.40 10.77
N ASP A 18 -2.99 -8.16 10.69
CA ASP A 18 -4.39 -7.78 10.50
C ASP A 18 -4.72 -7.46 9.04
N VAL A 19 -3.75 -7.51 8.14
CA VAL A 19 -3.94 -7.31 6.70
C VAL A 19 -4.37 -8.63 6.05
N LEU A 20 -5.48 -8.58 5.33
CA LEU A 20 -5.99 -9.68 4.51
C LEU A 20 -5.45 -9.65 3.08
N SER A 21 -5.31 -8.46 2.52
CA SER A 21 -4.86 -8.28 1.14
C SER A 21 -4.28 -6.89 0.93
N ILE A 22 -3.32 -6.78 0.02
CA ILE A 22 -2.76 -5.53 -0.46
C ILE A 22 -2.82 -5.56 -2.00
N GLY A 23 -3.38 -4.52 -2.60
CA GLY A 23 -3.45 -4.35 -4.04
C GLY A 23 -2.94 -2.99 -4.48
N ILE A 24 -2.19 -2.95 -5.57
CA ILE A 24 -1.88 -1.71 -6.28
C ILE A 24 -2.98 -1.49 -7.31
N PHE A 25 -3.49 -0.27 -7.39
CA PHE A 25 -4.46 0.13 -8.39
C PHE A 25 -4.05 1.47 -9.01
N GLY A 26 -4.92 2.04 -9.83
CA GLY A 26 -4.64 3.30 -10.50
C GLY A 26 -3.60 3.16 -11.61
N SER A 27 -2.82 4.22 -11.83
CA SER A 27 -2.00 4.33 -13.04
C SER A 27 -0.73 3.45 -13.03
N TYR A 28 -0.29 2.93 -11.89
CA TYR A 28 1.03 2.29 -11.74
C TYR A 28 1.30 1.18 -12.75
N HIS A 29 0.31 0.33 -13.02
CA HIS A 29 0.44 -0.78 -13.96
C HIS A 29 0.08 -0.42 -15.41
N GLU A 30 -0.47 0.77 -15.65
CA GLU A 30 -0.86 1.26 -16.96
C GLU A 30 0.33 1.85 -17.76
N GLU A 31 0.11 2.09 -19.05
CA GLU A 31 1.09 2.73 -19.95
C GLU A 31 1.26 4.23 -19.65
N CYS A 32 0.25 4.87 -19.07
CA CYS A 32 0.26 6.29 -18.75
C CYS A 32 1.04 6.65 -17.47
N PHE A 33 1.62 5.65 -16.78
CA PHE A 33 2.41 5.88 -15.58
C PHE A 33 3.67 6.70 -15.85
N ASP A 34 3.80 7.84 -15.18
CA ASP A 34 5.00 8.68 -15.21
C ASP A 34 5.65 8.66 -13.84
N LYS A 35 6.79 7.96 -13.71
CA LYS A 35 7.53 7.84 -12.45
C LYS A 35 7.92 9.16 -11.78
N ASN A 36 7.89 10.29 -12.48
CA ASN A 36 8.24 11.60 -11.92
C ASN A 36 6.99 12.45 -11.57
N ARG A 37 5.79 11.96 -11.86
CA ARG A 37 4.54 12.74 -11.73
C ARG A 37 3.37 11.95 -11.15
N SER A 38 3.31 10.66 -11.45
CA SER A 38 2.27 9.75 -11.00
C SER A 38 2.57 9.28 -9.57
N ASP A 39 1.54 9.34 -8.75
CA ASP A 39 1.42 8.63 -7.49
C ASP A 39 1.15 7.14 -7.71
N ILE A 40 1.18 6.39 -6.61
CA ILE A 40 0.93 4.96 -6.59
C ILE A 40 -0.18 4.70 -5.58
N ASP A 41 -1.32 4.33 -6.13
CA ASP A 41 -2.48 4.02 -5.33
C ASP A 41 -2.38 2.60 -4.77
N VAL A 42 -2.38 2.49 -3.44
CA VAL A 42 -2.37 1.21 -2.74
C VAL A 42 -3.65 1.07 -1.93
N MET A 43 -4.30 -0.10 -2.02
CA MET A 43 -5.45 -0.47 -1.21
C MET A 43 -5.06 -1.61 -0.27
N ILE A 44 -5.42 -1.47 1.01
CA ILE A 44 -5.25 -2.52 2.03
C ILE A 44 -6.63 -2.96 2.48
N LEU A 45 -6.85 -4.27 2.50
CA LEU A 45 -8.00 -4.89 3.14
C LEU A 45 -7.58 -5.44 4.50
N LEU A 46 -8.34 -5.12 5.55
CA LEU A 46 -8.01 -5.43 6.94
C LEU A 46 -9.08 -6.31 7.58
N LYS A 47 -8.68 -7.15 8.55
CA LYS A 47 -9.59 -8.00 9.36
C LYS A 47 -10.41 -7.18 10.36
N LYS A 48 -9.83 -6.10 10.85
CA LYS A 48 -10.40 -5.21 11.84
C LYS A 48 -10.13 -3.76 11.43
N GLU A 49 -10.87 -2.86 12.05
CA GLU A 49 -10.51 -1.45 12.01
C GLU A 49 -9.19 -1.24 12.78
N LEU A 50 -8.34 -0.37 12.26
CA LEU A 50 -7.08 0.02 12.88
C LEU A 50 -7.29 1.28 13.71
N ASP A 51 -6.51 1.41 14.78
CA ASP A 51 -6.30 2.71 15.39
C ASP A 51 -5.26 3.53 14.60
N PHE A 52 -5.10 4.79 14.98
CA PHE A 52 -4.19 5.71 14.28
C PHE A 52 -2.74 5.25 14.34
N ASP A 53 -2.30 4.66 15.44
CA ASP A 53 -0.91 4.23 15.61
C ASP A 53 -0.63 3.04 14.69
N GLU A 54 -1.56 2.09 14.62
CA GLU A 54 -1.50 0.95 13.70
C GLU A 54 -1.55 1.39 12.21
N GLU A 55 -2.33 2.43 11.88
CA GLU A 55 -2.35 3.02 10.53
C GLU A 55 -0.95 3.57 10.15
N PHE A 56 -0.32 4.33 11.06
CA PHE A 56 1.03 4.88 10.86
C PHE A 56 2.10 3.79 10.73
N GLU A 57 2.07 2.77 11.58
CA GLU A 57 3.04 1.66 11.53
C GLU A 57 3.01 0.93 10.18
N ILE A 58 1.80 0.70 9.64
CA ILE A 58 1.64 0.03 8.34
C ILE A 58 2.10 0.94 7.20
N GLU A 59 1.84 2.24 7.28
CA GLU A 59 2.31 3.22 6.29
C GLU A 59 3.84 3.27 6.25
N ASP A 60 4.50 3.52 7.39
CA ASP A 60 5.96 3.56 7.52
C ASP A 60 6.62 2.27 7.02
N TYR A 61 6.01 1.13 7.35
CA TYR A 61 6.49 -0.18 6.91
C TYR A 61 6.40 -0.36 5.39
N LEU A 62 5.28 0.02 4.78
CA LEU A 62 5.10 -0.09 3.33
C LEU A 62 6.00 0.88 2.55
N ASP A 63 6.20 2.09 3.07
CA ASP A 63 7.13 3.07 2.51
C ASP A 63 8.57 2.55 2.56
N GLY A 64 8.96 1.93 3.68
CA GLY A 64 10.28 1.34 3.89
C GLY A 64 10.59 0.16 2.94
N ILE A 65 9.62 -0.70 2.65
CA ILE A 65 9.80 -1.83 1.72
C ILE A 65 9.92 -1.35 0.29
N MET A 66 9.09 -0.38 -0.09
CA MET A 66 8.88 -0.08 -1.49
C MET A 66 9.77 1.05 -2.01
N LEU A 67 10.66 1.61 -1.18
CA LEU A 67 11.53 2.74 -1.54
C LEU A 67 10.77 3.90 -2.20
N PHE A 68 9.47 4.02 -1.90
CA PHE A 68 8.61 5.03 -2.48
C PHE A 68 8.74 6.29 -1.64
N LYS A 69 9.56 7.25 -2.11
CA LYS A 69 9.54 8.61 -1.57
C LYS A 69 8.27 9.40 -1.94
N ASP A 70 7.40 8.82 -2.77
CA ASP A 70 6.31 9.52 -3.45
C ASP A 70 4.95 8.80 -3.35
N VAL A 71 4.75 7.85 -2.42
CA VAL A 71 3.43 7.24 -2.19
C VAL A 71 2.61 8.15 -1.27
N PHE A 72 1.57 8.77 -1.83
CA PHE A 72 0.44 9.25 -1.05
C PHE A 72 -0.66 8.20 -1.09
N LYS A 73 -1.15 7.77 0.08
CA LYS A 73 -2.16 6.72 0.18
C LYS A 73 -3.44 7.20 0.84
N TYR A 74 -4.56 6.94 0.16
CA TYR A 74 -5.91 7.17 0.68
C TYR A 74 -6.47 5.87 1.27
N ILE A 75 -6.47 5.75 2.61
CA ILE A 75 -7.20 4.67 3.30
C ILE A 75 -8.69 5.04 3.33
N ARG A 76 -9.49 4.45 2.43
CA ARG A 76 -10.95 4.67 2.45
C ARG A 76 -11.63 3.70 3.39
N ARG A 77 -12.06 4.19 4.55
CA ARG A 77 -13.04 3.50 5.42
C ARG A 77 -14.33 3.26 4.62
N LYS A 78 -14.69 1.99 4.39
CA LYS A 78 -16.06 1.60 4.07
C LYS A 78 -16.53 0.58 5.08
N ASN A 79 -17.45 1.00 5.94
CA ASN A 79 -18.27 0.08 6.71
C ASN A 79 -19.13 -0.68 5.70
N LEU A 80 -18.86 -1.97 5.53
CA LEU A 80 -19.80 -2.88 4.90
C LEU A 80 -20.88 -3.16 5.97
N SER A 81 -21.94 -2.34 5.94
CA SER A 81 -23.20 -2.62 6.65
C SER A 81 -24.00 -3.68 5.91
#